data_AF-A0AAW9VA69-F1
#
_entry.id   AF-A0AAW9VA69-F1
#
_cell.length_a   1.000
_cell.length_b   1.000
_cell.length_c   1.000
_cell.angle_alpha   90.00
_cell.angle_beta   90.00
_cell.angle_gamma   90.00
#
_symmetry.space_group_name_H-M   'P 1'
#
loop_
_entity.id
_entity.type
_entity.pdbx_description
1 polymer ?
#
loop_
_entity_poly.entity_id
_entity_poly.type
_entity_poly.pdbx_seq_one_letter_code
_entity_poly.pdbx_strand_id
1 'polypeptide(L)'
;MRRAHKTNTLIIISNHIKSIYDDRWSNNVLHYTGMGTKGDQSLSFQQNKTLAGSGTNGISIHLFEVFKDQEYTYMGEVILDGTPYPETQPDEQGKLRKVYIFPLTLISGERQVQQKDRDNIDNIRARKAKKLSIEELQELAAGSGKVATCYQQKSTNYERNIWVAELAKRLAKGQCQLCLQPAPFKNTKGEPYLETHHIIWLSKGGDDTCENTVALCPNCHKKMHIVNNEEDIETLKNRSKELLEANNQ
;
A
#
# COMPACT_ATOMS: atom_id res chain seq x y z
N MET A 1 -10.17 -21.41 5.74
CA MET A 1 -9.46 -22.65 5.31
C MET A 1 -10.40 -23.60 4.55
N ARG A 2 -9.86 -24.36 3.58
CA ARG A 2 -10.54 -25.37 2.75
C ARG A 2 -9.61 -26.56 2.54
N ARG A 3 -10.04 -27.78 2.88
CA ARG A 3 -9.23 -29.01 2.79
C ARG A 3 -9.57 -29.79 1.52
N ALA A 4 -8.55 -30.16 0.74
CA ALA A 4 -8.71 -30.99 -0.44
C ALA A 4 -8.04 -32.37 -0.23
N HIS A 5 -8.84 -33.42 -0.06
CA HIS A 5 -8.33 -34.76 0.23
C HIS A 5 -7.56 -35.38 -0.95
N LYS A 6 -8.01 -35.15 -2.19
CA LYS A 6 -7.40 -35.72 -3.41
C LYS A 6 -5.92 -35.33 -3.57
N THR A 7 -5.59 -34.08 -3.28
CA THR A 7 -4.23 -33.52 -3.45
C THR A 7 -3.46 -33.45 -2.14
N ASN A 8 -4.04 -33.93 -1.04
CA ASN A 8 -3.50 -33.79 0.31
C ASN A 8 -3.12 -32.34 0.70
N THR A 9 -3.87 -31.34 0.23
CA THR A 9 -3.57 -29.92 0.48
C THR A 9 -4.60 -29.22 1.39
N LEU A 10 -4.17 -28.18 2.09
CA LEU A 10 -5.02 -27.24 2.82
C LEU A 10 -4.85 -25.84 2.22
N ILE A 11 -5.95 -25.25 1.76
CA ILE A 11 -5.96 -23.87 1.25
C ILE A 11 -6.39 -22.94 2.37
N ILE A 12 -5.58 -21.94 2.66
CA ILE A 12 -5.92 -20.84 3.57
C ILE A 12 -6.10 -19.56 2.76
N ILE A 13 -7.02 -18.71 3.22
CA ILE A 13 -7.42 -17.49 2.53
C ILE A 13 -7.42 -16.39 3.57
N SER A 14 -6.54 -15.41 3.40
CA SER A 14 -6.54 -14.15 4.14
C SER A 14 -7.28 -13.11 3.29
N ASN A 15 -8.39 -12.59 3.82
CA ASN A 15 -9.25 -11.67 3.08
C ASN A 15 -9.17 -10.26 3.65
N HIS A 16 -8.48 -9.36 2.97
CA HIS A 16 -8.24 -8.00 3.48
C HIS A 16 -9.42 -7.03 3.28
N ILE A 17 -10.54 -7.48 2.69
CA ILE A 17 -11.70 -6.63 2.37
C ILE A 17 -12.89 -6.91 3.29
N LYS A 18 -13.24 -8.19 3.46
CA LYS A 18 -14.48 -8.63 4.13
C LYS A 18 -14.22 -9.39 5.44
N SER A 19 -12.96 -9.62 5.81
CA SER A 19 -12.66 -10.45 6.97
C SER A 19 -13.05 -9.75 8.27
N ILE A 20 -13.68 -10.53 9.15
CA ILE A 20 -13.84 -10.21 10.57
C ILE A 20 -12.56 -10.49 11.37
N TYR A 21 -11.59 -11.14 10.75
CA TYR A 21 -10.31 -11.53 11.33
C TYR A 21 -9.24 -10.51 11.01
N ASP A 22 -8.37 -10.25 11.98
CA ASP A 22 -7.23 -9.34 11.85
C ASP A 22 -5.95 -10.10 11.46
N ASP A 23 -5.98 -10.71 10.28
CA ASP A 23 -4.81 -11.35 9.71
C ASP A 23 -3.76 -10.30 9.37
N ARG A 24 -2.55 -10.45 9.93
CA ARG A 24 -1.50 -9.44 9.82
C ARG A 24 -0.15 -10.04 9.48
N TRP A 25 0.62 -9.31 8.69
CA TRP A 25 2.02 -9.65 8.45
C TRP A 25 2.92 -8.90 9.44
N SER A 26 3.93 -9.59 9.95
CA SER A 26 5.01 -9.02 10.77
C SER A 26 6.31 -9.75 10.44
N ASN A 27 7.36 -9.02 10.06
CA ASN A 27 8.68 -9.60 9.74
C ASN A 27 8.63 -10.81 8.79
N ASN A 28 7.84 -10.72 7.70
CA ASN A 28 7.62 -11.81 6.73
C ASN A 28 6.94 -13.08 7.30
N VAL A 29 6.32 -12.97 8.47
CA VAL A 29 5.45 -13.99 9.08
C VAL A 29 4.00 -13.50 9.01
N LEU A 30 3.12 -14.30 8.41
CA LEU A 30 1.68 -14.10 8.48
C LEU A 30 1.15 -14.66 9.80
N HIS A 31 0.55 -13.79 10.60
CA HIS A 31 -0.24 -14.16 11.76
C HIS A 31 -1.68 -14.41 11.31
N TYR A 32 -1.98 -15.66 10.95
CA TYR A 32 -3.26 -16.08 10.40
C TYR A 32 -4.24 -16.49 11.50
N THR A 33 -5.46 -15.97 11.46
CA THR A 33 -6.49 -16.29 12.45
C THR A 33 -7.16 -17.62 12.12
N GLY A 34 -7.31 -18.46 13.15
CA GLY A 34 -7.93 -19.77 13.07
C GLY A 34 -9.40 -19.75 12.61
N MET A 35 -9.90 -20.94 12.30
CA MET A 35 -11.29 -21.16 11.91
C MET A 35 -12.23 -21.17 13.13
N GLY A 36 -13.46 -20.72 12.87
CA GLY A 36 -14.56 -20.60 13.83
C GLY A 36 -14.94 -19.13 13.92
N THR A 37 -16.21 -18.78 13.74
CA THR A 37 -16.68 -17.38 13.74
C THR A 37 -17.42 -17.01 15.02
N LYS A 38 -17.91 -17.99 15.79
CA LYS A 38 -18.68 -17.78 17.03
C LYS A 38 -18.05 -18.51 18.22
N GLY A 39 -17.99 -17.84 19.36
CA GLY A 39 -17.42 -18.39 20.60
C GLY A 39 -15.92 -18.67 20.54
N ASP A 40 -15.35 -19.11 21.67
CA ASP A 40 -13.90 -19.36 21.77
C ASP A 40 -13.44 -20.45 20.80
N GLN A 41 -12.35 -20.17 20.09
CA GLN A 41 -11.72 -21.13 19.21
C GLN A 41 -10.95 -22.20 20.00
N SER A 42 -10.78 -23.35 19.34
CA SER A 42 -9.95 -24.45 19.81
C SER A 42 -9.01 -24.91 18.71
N LEU A 43 -7.79 -25.31 19.08
CA LEU A 43 -6.84 -25.95 18.17
C LEU A 43 -7.31 -27.34 17.71
N SER A 44 -8.17 -28.01 18.48
CA SER A 44 -8.71 -29.32 18.09
C SER A 44 -9.90 -29.22 17.11
N PHE A 45 -10.37 -28.01 16.83
CA PHE A 45 -11.58 -27.79 16.02
C PHE A 45 -11.28 -27.80 14.51
N GLN A 46 -11.96 -28.70 13.79
CA GLN A 46 -11.92 -28.78 12.32
C GLN A 46 -10.51 -28.62 11.72
N GLN A 47 -10.30 -27.62 10.88
CA GLN A 47 -9.04 -27.40 10.18
C GLN A 47 -7.98 -26.70 11.03
N ASN A 48 -8.32 -26.19 12.21
CA ASN A 48 -7.31 -25.73 13.17
C ASN A 48 -6.40 -26.89 13.58
N LYS A 49 -6.98 -28.10 13.72
CA LYS A 49 -6.22 -29.33 14.03
C LYS A 49 -5.27 -29.67 12.89
N THR A 50 -5.75 -29.57 11.66
CA THR A 50 -4.97 -29.84 10.45
C THR A 50 -3.80 -28.86 10.32
N LEU A 51 -4.06 -27.57 10.53
CA LEU A 51 -3.05 -26.51 10.43
C LEU A 51 -2.03 -26.60 11.57
N ALA A 52 -2.47 -26.85 12.81
CA ALA A 52 -1.59 -27.05 13.96
C ALA A 52 -0.66 -28.26 13.81
N GLY A 53 -1.14 -29.33 13.17
CA GLY A 53 -0.35 -30.55 12.91
C GLY A 53 0.40 -30.57 11.57
N SER A 54 0.39 -29.46 10.81
CA SER A 54 0.91 -29.43 9.43
C SER A 54 2.37 -29.82 9.29
N GLY A 55 3.19 -29.56 10.31
CA GLY A 55 4.59 -29.97 10.33
C GLY A 55 4.83 -31.48 10.37
N THR A 56 3.82 -32.29 10.72
CA THR A 56 3.97 -33.75 10.90
C THR A 56 2.98 -34.60 10.11
N ASN A 57 1.89 -34.01 9.60
CA ASN A 57 0.83 -34.74 8.92
C ASN A 57 1.00 -34.83 7.38
N GLY A 58 2.06 -34.23 6.82
CA GLY A 58 2.38 -34.28 5.40
C GLY A 58 1.40 -33.50 4.49
N ILE A 59 0.61 -32.58 5.04
CA ILE A 59 -0.36 -31.77 4.29
C ILE A 59 0.30 -30.45 3.88
N SER A 60 0.38 -30.18 2.58
CA SER A 60 0.89 -28.89 2.08
C SER A 60 -0.15 -27.78 2.29
N ILE A 61 0.32 -26.60 2.69
CA ILE A 61 -0.55 -25.45 2.95
C ILE A 61 -0.31 -24.39 1.89
N HIS A 62 -1.37 -24.02 1.18
CA HIS A 62 -1.33 -23.03 0.12
C HIS A 62 -2.05 -21.76 0.57
N LEU A 63 -1.36 -20.62 0.50
CA LEU A 63 -1.90 -19.32 0.88
C LEU A 63 -2.44 -18.56 -0.33
N PHE A 64 -3.66 -18.06 -0.18
CA PHE A 64 -4.25 -17.06 -1.06
C PHE A 64 -4.59 -15.79 -0.27
N GLU A 65 -4.41 -14.65 -0.92
CA GLU A 65 -4.83 -13.35 -0.39
C GLU A 65 -5.85 -12.68 -1.31
N VAL A 66 -6.80 -11.99 -0.69
CA VAL A 66 -7.87 -11.26 -1.40
C VAL A 66 -7.69 -9.77 -1.16
N PHE A 67 -7.24 -9.07 -2.20
CA PHE A 67 -7.04 -7.62 -2.23
C PHE A 67 -8.19 -6.88 -2.94
N LYS A 68 -8.87 -7.57 -3.85
CA LYS A 68 -10.07 -7.11 -4.56
C LYS A 68 -11.18 -8.16 -4.44
N ASP A 69 -12.43 -7.71 -4.34
CA ASP A 69 -13.54 -8.63 -4.09
C ASP A 69 -13.64 -9.66 -5.22
N GLN A 70 -13.82 -10.94 -4.85
CA GLN A 70 -13.87 -12.08 -5.76
C GLN A 70 -12.57 -12.39 -6.54
N GLU A 71 -11.47 -11.69 -6.27
CA GLU A 71 -10.16 -11.97 -6.86
C GLU A 71 -9.22 -12.60 -5.82
N TYR A 72 -8.68 -13.78 -6.14
CA TYR A 72 -7.78 -14.53 -5.27
C TYR A 72 -6.38 -14.52 -5.85
N THR A 73 -5.43 -13.97 -5.10
CA THR A 73 -4.00 -13.96 -5.47
C THR A 73 -3.31 -15.12 -4.77
N TYR A 74 -2.73 -16.03 -5.53
CA TYR A 74 -1.93 -17.12 -4.97
C TYR A 74 -0.57 -16.58 -4.51
N MET A 75 -0.24 -16.79 -3.24
CA MET A 75 1.01 -16.28 -2.64
C MET A 75 2.12 -17.31 -2.62
N GLY A 76 1.77 -18.59 -2.55
CA GLY A 76 2.74 -19.68 -2.45
C GLY A 76 2.34 -20.73 -1.42
N GLU A 77 3.26 -21.69 -1.22
CA GLU A 77 3.17 -22.66 -0.13
C GLU A 77 3.75 -22.05 1.15
N VAL A 78 3.09 -22.32 2.29
CA VAL A 78 3.46 -21.81 3.60
C VAL A 78 3.66 -22.94 4.60
N ILE A 79 4.48 -22.69 5.61
CA ILE A 79 4.71 -23.58 6.74
C ILE A 79 4.46 -22.84 8.05
N LEU A 80 4.21 -23.62 9.11
CA LEU A 80 4.04 -23.09 10.45
C LEU A 80 5.39 -22.66 11.03
N ASP A 81 5.49 -21.38 11.38
CA ASP A 81 6.69 -20.72 11.91
C ASP A 81 6.53 -20.45 13.41
N GLY A 82 6.41 -21.52 14.19
CA GLY A 82 6.25 -21.47 15.64
C GLY A 82 4.92 -22.00 16.16
N THR A 83 4.72 -21.90 17.48
CA THR A 83 3.54 -22.47 18.14
C THR A 83 2.32 -21.55 17.97
N PRO A 84 1.16 -22.07 17.54
CA PRO A 84 -0.06 -21.29 17.52
C PRO A 84 -0.42 -20.78 18.90
N TYR A 85 -0.79 -19.51 19.01
CA TYR A 85 -1.00 -18.84 20.30
C TYR A 85 -2.36 -18.16 20.37
N PRO A 86 -2.96 -18.02 21.56
CA PRO A 86 -4.26 -17.38 21.70
C PRO A 86 -4.16 -15.85 21.66
N GLU A 87 -5.16 -15.20 21.06
CA GLU A 87 -5.41 -13.77 21.17
C GLU A 87 -6.87 -13.51 21.50
N THR A 88 -7.17 -12.30 21.98
CA THR A 88 -8.54 -11.85 22.20
C THR A 88 -8.93 -10.91 21.06
N GLN A 89 -9.92 -11.32 20.26
CA GLN A 89 -10.45 -10.53 19.14
C GLN A 89 -11.98 -10.48 19.21
N PRO A 90 -12.62 -9.41 18.69
CA PRO A 90 -14.07 -9.36 18.58
C PRO A 90 -14.59 -10.43 17.60
N ASP A 91 -15.76 -10.99 17.89
CA ASP A 91 -16.51 -11.82 16.95
C ASP A 91 -17.36 -10.99 15.98
N GLU A 92 -18.20 -11.66 15.19
CA GLU A 92 -19.13 -11.02 14.24
C GLU A 92 -20.10 -10.01 14.91
N GLN A 93 -20.33 -10.12 16.22
CA GLN A 93 -21.19 -9.24 17.01
C GLN A 93 -20.40 -8.22 17.82
N GLY A 94 -19.07 -8.15 17.65
CA GLY A 94 -18.20 -7.25 18.42
C GLY A 94 -17.85 -7.76 19.82
N LYS A 95 -18.25 -8.98 20.19
CA LYS A 95 -17.95 -9.55 21.51
C LYS A 95 -16.55 -10.15 21.51
N LEU A 96 -15.74 -9.75 22.49
CA LEU A 96 -14.40 -10.29 22.67
C LEU A 96 -14.44 -11.79 22.95
N ARG A 97 -13.59 -12.54 22.25
CA ARG A 97 -13.46 -13.99 22.37
C ARG A 97 -12.03 -14.45 22.12
N LYS A 98 -11.71 -15.66 22.58
CA LYS A 98 -10.42 -16.29 22.30
C LYS A 98 -10.37 -16.78 20.86
N VAL A 99 -9.38 -16.32 20.11
CA VAL A 99 -9.01 -16.83 18.79
C VAL A 99 -7.62 -17.43 18.84
N TYR A 100 -7.28 -18.33 17.92
CA TYR A 100 -5.92 -18.85 17.77
C TYR A 100 -5.25 -18.24 16.55
N ILE A 101 -4.02 -17.77 16.75
CA ILE A 101 -3.17 -17.21 15.71
C ILE A 101 -2.13 -18.24 15.32
N PHE A 102 -2.01 -18.48 14.02
CA PHE A 102 -1.06 -19.39 13.40
C PHE A 102 0.02 -18.55 12.71
N PRO A 103 1.25 -18.50 13.24
CA PRO A 103 2.36 -17.85 12.55
C PRO A 103 2.79 -18.71 11.34
N LEU A 104 2.79 -18.13 10.15
CA LEU A 104 3.05 -18.83 8.89
C LEU A 104 4.09 -18.07 8.05
N THR A 105 5.04 -18.79 7.47
CA THR A 105 6.04 -18.24 6.54
C THR A 105 5.95 -18.91 5.18
N LEU A 106 6.29 -18.17 4.11
CA LEU A 106 6.41 -18.73 2.77
C LEU A 106 7.62 -19.66 2.71
N ILE A 107 7.45 -20.85 2.14
CA ILE A 107 8.56 -21.81 1.94
C ILE A 107 9.59 -21.25 0.95
N SER A 108 9.10 -20.58 -0.09
CA SER A 108 9.94 -20.01 -1.13
C SER A 108 9.37 -18.69 -1.61
N GLY A 109 10.28 -17.80 -2.02
CA GLY A 109 9.95 -16.45 -2.44
C GLY A 109 9.63 -15.51 -1.29
N GLU A 110 9.24 -14.30 -1.66
CA GLU A 110 8.85 -13.24 -0.74
C GLU A 110 7.44 -12.79 -1.09
N ARG A 111 6.71 -12.33 -0.08
CA ARG A 111 5.40 -11.74 -0.30
C ARG A 111 5.54 -10.44 -1.10
N GLN A 112 5.11 -10.47 -2.35
CA GLN A 112 5.04 -9.28 -3.20
C GLN A 112 3.58 -8.87 -3.39
N VAL A 113 3.26 -7.64 -2.99
CA VAL A 113 1.94 -7.04 -3.20
C VAL A 113 2.07 -5.88 -4.18
N GLN A 114 1.20 -5.85 -5.18
CA GLN A 114 1.21 -4.75 -6.14
C GLN A 114 0.73 -3.46 -5.47
N GLN A 115 1.30 -2.32 -5.87
CA GLN A 115 0.91 -1.01 -5.34
C GLN A 115 -0.60 -0.78 -5.45
N LYS A 116 -1.19 -1.12 -6.60
CA LYS A 116 -2.64 -0.97 -6.86
C LYS A 116 -3.52 -1.72 -5.84
N ASP A 117 -3.05 -2.88 -5.37
CA ASP A 117 -3.81 -3.76 -4.48
C ASP A 117 -3.79 -3.20 -3.05
N ARG A 118 -2.64 -2.64 -2.63
CA ARG A 118 -2.52 -1.86 -1.39
C ARG A 118 -3.40 -0.62 -1.43
N ASP A 119 -3.29 0.17 -2.49
CA ASP A 119 -4.09 1.38 -2.66
C ASP A 119 -5.59 1.05 -2.61
N ASN A 120 -6.01 -0.08 -3.17
CA ASN A 120 -7.40 -0.53 -3.09
C ASN A 120 -7.82 -0.83 -1.64
N ILE A 121 -7.02 -1.59 -0.88
CA ILE A 121 -7.29 -1.88 0.54
C ILE A 121 -7.35 -0.58 1.34
N ASP A 122 -6.37 0.30 1.18
CA ASP A 122 -6.29 1.56 1.93
C ASP A 122 -7.49 2.45 1.60
N ASN A 123 -7.92 2.50 0.34
CA ASN A 123 -9.13 3.22 -0.07
C ASN A 123 -10.41 2.63 0.55
N ILE A 124 -10.53 1.30 0.62
CA ILE A 124 -11.68 0.63 1.25
C ILE A 124 -11.71 0.96 2.76
N ARG A 125 -10.57 0.83 3.44
CA ARG A 125 -10.42 1.15 4.87
C ARG A 125 -10.70 2.63 5.14
N ALA A 126 -10.15 3.53 4.34
CA ALA A 126 -10.38 4.96 4.46
C ALA A 126 -11.86 5.33 4.26
N ARG A 127 -12.56 4.72 3.29
CA ARG A 127 -14.00 4.91 3.09
C ARG A 127 -14.83 4.43 4.28
N LYS A 128 -14.43 3.32 4.92
CA LYS A 128 -15.07 2.84 6.14
C LYS A 128 -14.83 3.81 7.30
N ALA A 129 -13.58 4.24 7.50
CA ALA A 129 -13.20 5.18 8.55
C ALA A 129 -13.93 6.54 8.44
N LYS A 130 -14.11 7.05 7.22
CA LYS A 130 -14.87 8.30 6.97
C LYS A 130 -16.33 8.26 7.40
N LYS A 131 -16.91 7.07 7.60
CA LYS A 131 -18.31 6.90 8.04
C LYS A 131 -18.46 6.83 9.56
N LEU A 132 -17.35 6.73 10.29
CA LEU A 132 -17.33 6.58 11.74
C LEU A 132 -17.28 7.95 12.43
N SER A 133 -17.81 8.02 13.65
CA SER A 133 -17.70 9.18 14.51
C SER A 133 -16.27 9.35 15.05
N ILE A 134 -15.98 10.51 15.62
CA ILE A 134 -14.66 10.77 16.23
C ILE A 134 -14.43 9.83 17.41
N GLU A 135 -15.46 9.59 18.23
CA GLU A 135 -15.42 8.70 19.38
C GLU A 135 -15.13 7.26 18.95
N GLU A 136 -15.82 6.76 17.93
CA GLU A 136 -15.59 5.42 17.36
C GLU A 136 -14.15 5.28 16.82
N LEU A 137 -13.63 6.32 16.14
CA LEU A 137 -12.26 6.31 15.62
C LEU A 137 -11.22 6.32 16.75
N GLN A 138 -11.48 7.04 17.85
CA GLN A 138 -10.59 7.06 19.01
C GLN A 138 -10.52 5.70 19.70
N GLU A 139 -11.66 5.02 19.87
CA GLU A 139 -11.70 3.67 20.45
C GLU A 139 -10.94 2.67 19.57
N LEU A 140 -11.14 2.70 18.25
CA LEU A 140 -10.41 1.84 17.32
C LEU A 140 -8.91 2.13 17.29
N ALA A 141 -8.51 3.40 17.34
CA ALA A 141 -7.10 3.78 17.39
C ALA A 141 -6.43 3.31 18.69
N ALA A 142 -7.12 3.44 19.83
CA ALA A 142 -6.62 2.98 21.13
C ALA A 142 -6.52 1.44 21.21
N GLY A 143 -7.44 0.72 20.56
CA GLY A 143 -7.44 -0.74 20.49
C GLY A 143 -6.49 -1.34 19.45
N SER A 144 -5.95 -0.53 18.54
CA SER A 144 -5.06 -1.01 17.48
C SER A 144 -3.66 -1.36 18.00
N GLY A 145 -3.10 -2.46 17.50
CA GLY A 145 -1.76 -2.90 17.86
C GLY A 145 -0.70 -1.85 17.50
N LYS A 146 0.26 -1.62 18.39
CA LYS A 146 1.33 -0.61 18.19
C LYS A 146 2.30 -0.95 17.05
N VAL A 147 2.28 -2.18 16.55
CA VAL A 147 3.20 -2.67 15.52
C VAL A 147 2.55 -2.56 14.15
N ALA A 148 3.08 -1.70 13.31
CA ALA A 148 2.63 -1.57 11.93
C ALA A 148 3.07 -2.78 11.09
N THR A 149 2.18 -3.23 10.20
CA THR A 149 2.54 -4.21 9.18
C THR A 149 3.54 -3.62 8.20
N CYS A 150 4.66 -4.30 7.98
CA CYS A 150 5.67 -3.93 6.99
C CYS A 150 5.47 -4.70 5.69
N TYR A 151 5.69 -4.03 4.56
CA TYR A 151 5.68 -4.62 3.22
C TYR A 151 6.96 -4.26 2.49
N GLN A 152 7.55 -5.21 1.78
CA GLN A 152 8.63 -4.93 0.83
C GLN A 152 8.06 -4.60 -0.53
N GLN A 153 8.61 -3.57 -1.17
CA GLN A 153 8.17 -3.10 -2.49
C GLN A 153 9.36 -2.98 -3.42
N LYS A 154 9.22 -3.56 -4.62
CA LYS A 154 10.10 -3.27 -5.75
C LYS A 154 9.53 -2.06 -6.49
N SER A 155 10.29 -0.98 -6.56
CA SER A 155 9.92 0.20 -7.36
C SER A 155 10.83 0.34 -8.57
N THR A 156 10.25 0.65 -9.71
CA THR A 156 11.00 1.06 -10.90
C THR A 156 11.19 2.57 -10.85
N ASN A 157 12.43 3.01 -10.71
CA ASN A 157 12.79 4.43 -10.75
C ASN A 157 13.46 4.74 -12.08
N TYR A 158 13.05 5.83 -12.70
CA TYR A 158 13.71 6.36 -13.89
C TYR A 158 14.81 7.34 -13.45
N GLU A 159 16.01 7.18 -14.01
CA GLU A 159 17.05 8.19 -13.88
C GLU A 159 16.62 9.42 -14.68
N ARG A 160 16.55 10.57 -14.01
CA ARG A 160 16.15 11.84 -14.62
C ARG A 160 17.38 12.63 -15.02
N ASN A 161 17.30 13.32 -16.14
CA ASN A 161 18.34 14.19 -16.64
C ASN A 161 18.49 15.41 -15.73
N ILE A 162 19.60 15.42 -14.98
CA ILE A 162 19.91 16.46 -13.99
C ILE A 162 19.95 17.85 -14.64
N TRP A 163 20.42 17.94 -15.90
CA TRP A 163 20.53 19.20 -16.63
C TRP A 163 19.16 19.79 -16.97
N VAL A 164 18.22 18.94 -17.39
CA VAL A 164 16.82 19.33 -17.66
C VAL A 164 16.15 19.81 -16.38
N ALA A 165 16.33 19.07 -15.29
CA ALA A 165 15.75 19.42 -14.00
C ALA A 165 16.28 20.75 -13.44
N GLU A 166 17.59 20.97 -13.53
CA GLU A 166 18.22 22.21 -13.08
C GLU A 166 17.82 23.41 -13.97
N LEU A 167 17.76 23.22 -15.28
CA LEU A 167 17.32 24.27 -16.21
C LEU A 167 15.89 24.72 -15.90
N ALA A 168 14.95 23.78 -15.69
CA ALA A 168 13.56 24.10 -15.34
C ALA A 168 13.48 24.96 -14.07
N LYS A 169 14.26 24.64 -13.03
CA LYS A 169 14.32 25.43 -11.79
C LYS A 169 14.86 26.83 -12.01
N ARG A 170 15.89 26.99 -12.85
CA ARG A 170 16.48 28.30 -13.18
C ARG A 170 15.54 29.17 -14.00
N LEU A 171 14.89 28.60 -15.01
CA LEU A 171 13.88 29.30 -15.82
C LEU A 171 12.72 29.82 -14.96
N ALA A 172 12.34 29.06 -13.94
CA ALA A 172 11.29 29.43 -13.00
C ALA A 172 11.67 30.58 -12.05
N LYS A 173 12.96 30.93 -11.90
CA LYS A 173 13.45 32.05 -11.08
C LYS A 173 12.86 32.11 -9.66
N GLY A 174 12.68 30.93 -9.06
CA GLY A 174 12.11 30.79 -7.72
C GLY A 174 10.60 31.03 -7.62
N GLN A 175 9.87 31.07 -8.74
CA GLN A 175 8.41 31.15 -8.80
C GLN A 175 7.82 29.86 -9.35
N CYS A 176 6.70 29.42 -8.78
CA CYS A 176 5.98 28.24 -9.27
C CYS A 176 5.40 28.50 -10.66
N GLN A 177 5.66 27.61 -11.63
CA GLN A 177 5.14 27.77 -12.99
C GLN A 177 3.62 27.57 -13.11
N LEU A 178 2.95 26.98 -12.10
CA LEU A 178 1.49 26.84 -12.09
C LEU A 178 0.79 28.01 -11.39
N CYS A 179 1.06 28.23 -10.10
CA CYS A 179 0.32 29.23 -9.31
C CYS A 179 0.95 30.63 -9.31
N LEU A 180 2.12 30.80 -9.92
CA LEU A 180 2.87 32.07 -10.03
C LEU A 180 3.32 32.67 -8.70
N GLN A 181 3.13 31.95 -7.60
CA GLN A 181 3.61 32.37 -6.30
C GLN A 181 5.10 32.04 -6.15
N PRO A 182 5.85 32.84 -5.38
CA PRO A 182 7.22 32.48 -5.02
C PRO A 182 7.26 31.14 -4.29
N ALA A 183 8.41 30.48 -4.33
CA ALA A 183 8.64 29.25 -3.59
C ALA A 183 8.26 29.46 -2.11
N PRO A 184 7.51 28.51 -1.49
CA PRO A 184 6.94 28.72 -0.17
C PRO A 184 7.99 28.74 0.95
N PHE A 185 9.17 28.21 0.69
CA PHE A 185 10.31 28.22 1.60
C PHE A 185 11.62 28.07 0.82
N LYS A 186 12.74 28.23 1.53
CA LYS A 186 14.09 28.05 1.02
C LYS A 186 14.70 26.75 1.55
N ASN A 187 15.63 26.16 0.79
CA ASN A 187 16.43 25.03 1.26
C ASN A 187 17.49 25.49 2.29
N THR A 188 18.25 24.55 2.83
CA THR A 188 19.33 24.83 3.80
C THR A 188 20.44 25.73 3.25
N LYS A 189 20.57 25.86 1.93
CA LYS A 189 21.51 26.76 1.24
C LYS A 189 20.92 28.15 0.96
N GLY A 190 19.66 28.41 1.34
CA GLY A 190 18.99 29.68 1.12
C GLY A 190 18.36 29.85 -0.26
N GLU A 191 18.33 28.80 -1.09
CA GLU A 191 17.75 28.82 -2.43
C GLU A 191 16.24 28.54 -2.39
N PRO A 192 15.40 29.20 -3.21
CA PRO A 192 13.97 28.91 -3.32
C PRO A 192 13.69 27.43 -3.62
N TYR A 193 12.84 26.77 -2.82
CA TYR A 193 12.55 25.34 -3.00
C TYR A 193 11.38 25.11 -3.98
N LEU A 194 11.72 24.54 -5.14
CA LEU A 194 10.76 24.05 -6.15
C LEU A 194 11.11 22.60 -6.54
N GLU A 195 10.08 21.83 -6.87
CA GLU A 195 10.17 20.44 -7.30
C GLU A 195 9.93 20.34 -8.80
N THR A 196 10.74 19.54 -9.49
CA THR A 196 10.56 19.32 -10.93
C THR A 196 9.52 18.25 -11.20
N HIS A 197 8.62 18.54 -12.13
CA HIS A 197 7.54 17.67 -12.54
C HIS A 197 7.50 17.58 -14.07
N HIS A 198 7.41 16.36 -14.60
CA HIS A 198 7.13 16.15 -16.01
C HIS A 198 5.64 16.37 -16.29
N ILE A 199 5.29 17.29 -17.18
CA ILE A 199 3.90 17.60 -17.52
C ILE A 199 3.18 16.34 -17.99
N ILE A 200 3.79 15.63 -18.94
CA ILE A 200 3.47 14.27 -19.32
C ILE A 200 4.42 13.35 -18.56
N TRP A 201 3.87 12.47 -17.74
CA TRP A 201 4.68 11.65 -16.83
C TRP A 201 5.55 10.66 -17.61
N LEU A 202 6.79 10.44 -17.15
CA LEU A 202 7.69 9.44 -17.74
C LEU A 202 7.05 8.03 -17.77
N SER A 203 6.35 7.65 -16.70
CA SER A 203 5.63 6.36 -16.62
C SER A 203 4.47 6.23 -17.61
N LYS A 204 4.03 7.33 -18.21
CA LYS A 204 3.01 7.40 -19.27
C LYS A 204 3.61 7.70 -20.65
N GLY A 205 4.93 7.54 -20.81
CA GLY A 205 5.62 7.76 -22.08
C GLY A 205 5.96 9.22 -22.38
N GLY A 206 5.95 10.11 -21.38
CA GLY A 206 6.46 11.47 -21.55
C GLY A 206 7.98 11.48 -21.66
N ASP A 207 8.51 12.42 -22.45
CA ASP A 207 9.94 12.56 -22.65
C ASP A 207 10.61 13.35 -21.52
N ASP A 208 11.89 13.06 -21.26
CA ASP A 208 12.70 13.79 -20.28
C ASP A 208 13.38 15.00 -20.94
N THR A 209 12.56 15.96 -21.38
CA THR A 209 13.01 17.19 -22.05
C THR A 209 12.58 18.45 -21.30
N CYS A 210 13.17 19.58 -21.66
CA CYS A 210 12.90 20.88 -21.06
C CYS A 210 11.45 21.32 -21.29
N GLU A 211 10.90 21.05 -22.47
CA GLU A 211 9.52 21.40 -22.84
C GLU A 211 8.52 20.67 -21.95
N ASN A 212 8.82 19.41 -21.63
CA ASN A 212 7.97 18.57 -20.80
C ASN A 212 8.28 18.69 -19.30
N THR A 213 9.23 19.52 -18.86
CA THR A 213 9.64 19.61 -17.45
C THR A 213 9.42 21.00 -16.86
N VAL A 214 8.72 21.07 -15.73
CA VAL A 214 8.41 22.33 -15.04
C VAL A 214 8.81 22.28 -13.56
N ALA A 215 9.13 23.42 -12.97
CA ALA A 215 9.38 23.63 -11.56
C ALA A 215 8.12 24.17 -10.86
N LEU A 216 7.65 23.40 -9.88
CA LEU A 216 6.42 23.64 -9.13
C LEU A 216 6.71 23.78 -7.63
N CYS A 217 5.89 24.55 -6.92
CA CYS A 217 5.91 24.50 -5.46
C CYS A 217 5.34 23.15 -4.96
N PRO A 218 5.67 22.71 -3.73
CA PRO A 218 5.18 21.44 -3.18
C PRO A 218 3.65 21.26 -3.24
N ASN A 219 2.89 22.34 -3.06
CA ASN A 219 1.44 22.30 -3.13
C ASN A 219 0.93 22.03 -4.55
N CYS A 220 1.44 22.76 -5.55
CA CYS A 220 1.08 22.56 -6.95
C CYS A 220 1.61 21.24 -7.49
N HIS A 221 2.82 20.83 -7.11
CA HIS A 221 3.36 19.53 -7.45
C HIS A 221 2.42 18.41 -6.95
N LYS A 222 2.01 18.45 -5.67
CA LYS A 222 1.07 17.46 -5.14
C LYS A 222 -0.32 17.54 -5.78
N LYS A 223 -0.80 18.73 -6.14
CA LYS A 223 -2.04 18.92 -6.92
C LYS A 223 -1.96 18.18 -8.26
N MET A 224 -0.82 18.23 -8.97
CA MET A 224 -0.63 17.48 -10.22
C MET A 224 -0.68 15.97 -10.01
N HIS A 225 -0.16 15.45 -8.88
CA HIS A 225 -0.24 14.02 -8.57
C HIS A 225 -1.65 13.55 -8.14
N ILE A 226 -2.44 14.40 -7.47
CA ILE A 226 -3.75 14.03 -6.91
C ILE A 226 -4.89 14.34 -7.88
N VAL A 227 -4.93 15.58 -8.40
CA VAL A 227 -6.04 16.11 -9.20
C VAL A 227 -5.78 15.91 -10.68
N ASN A 228 -4.57 16.25 -11.15
CA ASN A 228 -4.14 16.10 -12.55
C ASN A 228 -5.15 16.66 -13.57
N ASN A 229 -5.64 17.89 -13.36
CA ASN A 229 -6.64 18.53 -14.22
C ASN A 229 -6.04 18.92 -15.59
N GLU A 230 -6.82 18.79 -16.67
CA GLU A 230 -6.40 19.11 -18.04
C GLU A 230 -6.07 20.60 -18.22
N GLU A 231 -6.80 21.50 -17.55
CA GLU A 231 -6.55 22.94 -17.60
C GLU A 231 -5.18 23.33 -17.01
N ASP A 232 -4.79 22.69 -15.90
CA ASP A 232 -3.47 22.92 -15.28
C ASP A 232 -2.35 22.39 -16.19
N ILE A 233 -2.57 21.24 -16.84
CA ILE A 233 -1.62 20.65 -17.81
C ILE A 233 -1.40 21.61 -18.98
N GLU A 234 -2.47 22.13 -19.56
CA GLU A 234 -2.39 23.04 -20.70
C GLU A 234 -1.70 24.36 -20.33
N THR A 235 -2.03 24.90 -19.15
CA THR A 235 -1.36 26.08 -18.59
C THR A 235 0.16 25.86 -18.47
N LEU A 236 0.58 24.69 -17.99
CA LEU A 236 2.00 24.36 -17.83
C LEU A 236 2.73 24.19 -19.16
N LYS A 237 2.08 23.61 -20.18
CA LYS A 237 2.66 23.47 -21.52
C LYS A 237 2.95 24.83 -22.13
N ASN A 238 1.95 25.71 -22.10
CA ASN A 238 2.08 27.06 -22.64
C ASN A 238 3.17 27.84 -21.89
N ARG A 239 3.19 27.75 -20.56
CA ARG A 239 4.22 28.44 -19.77
C ARG A 239 5.64 27.91 -20.01
N SER A 240 5.79 26.60 -20.12
CA SER A 240 7.09 25.98 -20.40
C SER A 240 7.66 26.49 -21.72
N LYS A 241 6.81 26.52 -22.76
CA LYS A 241 7.16 27.04 -24.07
C LYS A 241 7.57 28.52 -24.04
N GLU A 242 6.76 29.38 -23.40
CA GLU A 242 7.05 30.82 -23.25
C GLU A 242 8.42 31.07 -22.59
N LEU A 243 8.74 30.34 -21.52
CA LEU A 243 9.99 30.51 -20.79
C LEU A 243 11.21 30.03 -21.58
N LEU A 244 11.06 28.96 -22.37
CA LEU A 244 12.13 28.47 -23.25
C LEU A 244 12.39 29.43 -24.40
N GLU A 245 11.34 29.97 -25.02
CA GLU A 245 11.47 30.98 -26.08
C GLU A 245 12.14 32.26 -25.56
N ALA A 246 11.75 32.74 -24.38
CA ALA A 246 12.33 33.92 -23.76
C ALA A 246 13.81 33.75 -23.32
N ASN A 247 14.28 32.51 -23.15
CA ASN A 247 15.66 32.23 -22.76
C ASN A 247 16.60 32.03 -23.97
N ASN A 248 16.04 31.79 -25.16
CA ASN A 248 16.79 31.63 -26.41
C ASN A 248 16.98 32.96 -27.17
N GLN A 249 16.43 34.06 -26.64
CA GLN A 249 16.63 35.44 -27.11
C GLN A 249 17.69 36.14 -26.27
#